data_AF-A0A0E3SG58-F1
#
_entry.id   AF-A0A0E3SG58-F1
#
_cell.length_a   1.000
_cell.length_b   1.000
_cell.length_c   1.000
_cell.angle_alpha   90.00
_cell.angle_beta   90.00
_cell.angle_gamma   90.00
#
_symmetry.space_group_name_H-M   'P 1'
#
loop_
_entity.id
_entity.type
_entity.pdbx_description
1 polymer ?
#
loop_
_entity_poly.entity_id
_entity_poly.type
_entity_poly.pdbx_seq_one_letter_code
_entity_poly.pdbx_strand_id
1 'polypeptide(L)'
;MKIIKCKYNWDDGTVDVFFSDRTKLSLICKEIEAEIDGSIAAIGWLEALKIGHPLEYAQMVLNGVMQEYCRSIDRSEASSEDILFYQYKKRYPDMSDSQIQSLVREAQMYNE
;
A
#
# COMPACT_ATOMS: atom_id res chain seq x y z
N MET A 1 -12.53 2.16 26.39
CA MET A 1 -11.10 1.82 26.41
C MET A 1 -10.37 2.87 25.55
N LYS A 2 -9.29 3.50 26.04
CA LYS A 2 -8.59 4.58 25.32
C LYS A 2 -7.21 4.07 24.85
N ILE A 3 -6.87 4.30 23.59
CA ILE A 3 -5.51 4.04 23.07
C ILE A 3 -4.58 5.14 23.59
N ILE A 4 -3.46 4.74 24.17
CA ILE A 4 -2.42 5.66 24.68
C ILE A 4 -1.18 5.67 23.79
N LYS A 5 -0.93 4.58 23.06
CA LYS A 5 0.20 4.47 22.13
C LYS A 5 -0.09 3.39 21.10
N CYS A 6 0.36 3.60 19.88
CA CYS A 6 0.46 2.57 18.86
C CYS A 6 1.83 2.68 18.19
N LYS A 7 2.51 1.56 17.99
CA LYS A 7 3.83 1.53 17.33
C LYS A 7 4.05 0.22 16.58
N TYR A 8 4.84 0.28 15.53
CA TYR A 8 5.47 -0.91 14.98
C TYR A 8 6.60 -1.39 15.89
N ASN A 9 6.66 -2.70 16.10
CA ASN A 9 7.67 -3.39 16.86
C ASN A 9 8.54 -4.19 15.88
N TRP A 10 9.76 -3.69 15.65
CA TRP A 10 10.71 -4.28 14.73
C TRP A 10 11.22 -5.65 15.16
N ASP A 11 11.25 -5.90 16.47
CA ASP A 11 11.79 -7.15 17.01
C ASP A 11 10.86 -8.34 16.69
N ASP A 12 9.55 -8.11 16.83
CA ASP A 12 8.53 -9.14 16.67
C ASP A 12 7.78 -9.05 15.33
N GLY A 13 7.98 -7.97 14.57
CA GLY A 13 7.22 -7.69 13.34
C GLY A 13 5.73 -7.43 13.60
N THR A 14 5.40 -6.84 14.75
CA THR A 14 4.01 -6.59 15.16
C THR A 14 3.66 -5.10 15.16
N VAL A 15 2.39 -4.77 14.95
CA VAL A 15 1.85 -3.48 15.37
C VAL A 15 1.24 -3.64 16.76
N ASP A 16 1.83 -2.95 17.74
CA ASP A 16 1.43 -3.00 19.14
C ASP A 16 0.53 -1.79 19.49
N VAL A 17 -0.66 -2.07 19.99
CA VAL A 17 -1.63 -1.09 20.51
C VAL A 17 -1.68 -1.19 22.03
N PHE A 18 -1.35 -0.09 22.70
CA PHE A 18 -1.35 0.02 24.15
C PHE A 18 -2.57 0.80 24.62
N PHE A 19 -3.27 0.26 25.61
CA PHE A 19 -4.47 0.86 26.17
C PHE A 19 -4.23 1.46 27.56
N SER A 20 -5.09 2.38 27.96
CA SER A 20 -5.01 3.10 29.24
C SER A 20 -5.13 2.18 30.48
N ASP A 21 -5.70 0.99 30.31
CA ASP A 21 -5.83 -0.04 31.37
C ASP A 21 -4.60 -0.95 31.48
N ARG A 22 -3.50 -0.60 30.79
CA ARG A 22 -2.23 -1.35 30.71
C ARG A 22 -2.31 -2.65 29.92
N THR A 23 -3.40 -2.92 29.21
CA THR A 23 -3.45 -4.03 28.25
C THR A 23 -2.75 -3.68 26.94
N LYS A 24 -2.31 -4.71 26.22
CA LYS A 24 -1.64 -4.61 24.92
C LYS A 24 -2.29 -5.57 23.92
N LEU A 25 -2.61 -5.09 22.73
CA LEU A 25 -2.94 -5.90 21.57
C LEU A 25 -1.72 -5.88 20.62
N SER A 26 -1.28 -7.04 20.18
CA SER A 26 -0.20 -7.18 19.19
C SER A 26 -0.75 -7.82 17.92
N LEU A 27 -0.71 -7.08 16.83
CA LEU A 27 -1.13 -7.54 15.50
C LEU A 27 0.08 -8.14 14.79
N ILE A 28 0.04 -9.42 14.47
CA ILE A 28 1.12 -10.12 13.76
C ILE A 28 1.02 -9.78 12.27
N CYS A 29 1.76 -8.76 11.83
CA CYS A 29 1.62 -8.18 10.49
C CYS A 29 1.80 -9.23 9.39
N LYS A 30 2.77 -10.13 9.55
CA LYS A 30 3.05 -11.18 8.57
C LYS A 30 1.88 -12.12 8.33
N GLU A 31 1.16 -12.50 9.40
CA GLU A 31 0.01 -13.40 9.28
C GLU A 31 -1.18 -12.67 8.64
N ILE A 32 -1.39 -11.42 9.03
CA ILE A 32 -2.45 -10.57 8.46
C ILE A 32 -2.21 -10.32 6.97
N GLU A 33 -0.97 -10.01 6.58
CA GLU A 33 -0.60 -9.67 5.21
C GLU A 33 -0.47 -10.90 4.30
N ALA A 34 -0.29 -12.10 4.86
CA ALA A 34 -0.20 -13.33 4.07
C ALA A 34 -1.48 -13.66 3.29
N GLU A 35 -2.63 -13.14 3.73
CA GLU A 35 -3.92 -13.32 3.06
C GLU A 35 -4.27 -12.17 2.11
N ILE A 36 -3.44 -11.12 2.06
CA ILE A 36 -3.67 -9.96 1.21
C ILE A 36 -3.17 -10.24 -0.20
N ASP A 37 -4.07 -10.10 -1.16
CA ASP A 37 -3.73 -10.08 -2.58
C ASP A 37 -3.57 -8.63 -3.04
N GLY A 38 -2.34 -8.20 -3.29
CA GLY A 38 -2.03 -6.83 -3.69
C GLY A 38 -0.77 -6.76 -4.53
N SER A 39 -0.66 -5.73 -5.36
CA SER A 39 0.56 -5.49 -6.14
C SER A 39 1.77 -5.19 -5.26
N ILE A 40 2.96 -5.20 -5.86
CA ILE A 40 4.21 -4.78 -5.19
C ILE A 40 4.07 -3.36 -4.62
N ALA A 41 3.42 -2.45 -5.36
CA ALA A 41 3.18 -1.09 -4.88
C ALA A 41 2.29 -1.08 -3.64
N ALA A 42 1.17 -1.83 -3.67
CA ALA A 42 0.27 -1.93 -2.53
C ALA A 42 0.98 -2.50 -1.28
N ILE A 43 1.81 -3.54 -1.45
CA ILE A 43 2.61 -4.11 -0.36
C ILE A 43 3.63 -3.08 0.15
N GLY A 44 4.32 -2.35 -0.73
CA GLY A 44 5.25 -1.28 -0.33
C GLY A 44 4.57 -0.18 0.49
N TRP A 45 3.34 0.19 0.13
CA TRP A 45 2.54 1.13 0.92
C TRP A 45 2.14 0.57 2.29
N LEU A 46 1.85 -0.73 2.42
CA LEU A 46 1.62 -1.35 3.72
C LEU A 46 2.87 -1.31 4.62
N GLU A 47 4.06 -1.57 4.06
CA GLU A 47 5.32 -1.44 4.79
C GLU A 47 5.53 -0.01 5.31
N ALA A 48 5.34 0.99 4.44
CA ALA A 48 5.43 2.39 4.84
C ALA A 48 4.40 2.75 5.92
N LEU A 49 3.17 2.26 5.79
CA LEU A 49 2.07 2.54 6.71
C LEU A 49 2.35 1.98 8.11
N LYS A 50 2.86 0.75 8.23
CA LYS A 50 3.23 0.15 9.53
C LYS A 50 4.18 1.06 10.31
N ILE A 51 5.16 1.61 9.62
CA ILE A 51 6.25 2.38 10.23
C ILE A 51 5.81 3.82 10.52
N GLY A 52 5.19 4.49 9.55
CA GLY A 52 4.82 5.90 9.65
C GLY A 52 3.49 6.14 10.39
N HIS A 53 2.51 5.27 10.17
CA HIS A 53 1.14 5.43 10.68
C HIS A 53 0.59 4.11 11.27
N PRO A 54 1.25 3.54 12.30
CA PRO A 54 0.88 2.24 12.87
C PRO A 54 -0.56 2.19 13.40
N LEU A 55 -1.11 3.31 13.86
CA LEU A 55 -2.50 3.37 14.33
C LEU A 55 -3.49 3.18 13.18
N GLU A 56 -3.23 3.78 12.03
CA GLU A 56 -4.08 3.65 10.84
C GLU A 56 -4.03 2.21 10.31
N TYR A 57 -2.83 1.62 10.27
CA TYR A 57 -2.66 0.18 9.98
C TYR A 57 -3.53 -0.67 10.93
N ALA A 58 -3.40 -0.47 12.24
CA ALA A 58 -4.15 -1.25 13.23
C ALA A 58 -5.67 -1.09 13.06
N GLN A 59 -6.14 0.14 12.76
CA GLN A 59 -7.55 0.39 12.49
C GLN A 59 -8.03 -0.35 11.24
N MET A 60 -7.23 -0.37 10.17
CA MET A 60 -7.61 -1.07 8.95
C MET A 60 -7.69 -2.59 9.14
N VAL A 61 -6.75 -3.18 9.88
CA VAL A 61 -6.80 -4.60 10.26
C VAL A 61 -8.07 -4.89 11.05
N LEU A 62 -8.32 -4.12 12.11
CA LEU A 62 -9.46 -4.37 13.01
C LEU A 62 -10.82 -4.14 12.35
N ASN A 63 -10.88 -3.26 11.35
CA ASN A 63 -12.08 -3.00 10.57
C ASN A 63 -12.22 -3.95 9.35
N GLY A 64 -11.22 -4.80 9.07
CA GLY A 64 -11.24 -5.73 7.94
C GLY A 64 -11.18 -5.06 6.57
N VAL A 65 -10.64 -3.84 6.46
CA VAL A 65 -10.61 -3.05 5.21
C VAL A 65 -9.26 -3.07 4.49
N MET A 66 -8.28 -3.81 5.02
CA MET A 66 -6.91 -3.85 4.47
C MET A 66 -6.88 -4.28 2.99
N GLN A 67 -7.65 -5.31 2.63
CA GLN A 67 -7.73 -5.79 1.25
C GLN A 67 -8.32 -4.74 0.29
N GLU A 68 -9.31 -3.95 0.74
CA GLU A 68 -9.89 -2.89 -0.09
C GLU A 68 -8.92 -1.70 -0.22
N TYR A 69 -8.15 -1.40 0.82
CA TYR A 69 -7.08 -0.42 0.74
C TYR A 69 -6.04 -0.80 -0.33
N CYS A 70 -5.55 -2.04 -0.33
CA CYS A 70 -4.63 -2.52 -1.38
C CYS A 70 -5.24 -2.42 -2.79
N ARG A 71 -6.50 -2.85 -2.97
CA ARG A 71 -7.20 -2.69 -4.26
C ARG A 71 -7.34 -1.23 -4.68
N SER A 72 -7.48 -0.31 -3.73
CA SER A 72 -7.57 1.12 -4.04
C SER A 72 -6.26 1.66 -4.61
N ILE A 73 -5.12 1.20 -4.08
CA ILE A 73 -3.78 1.51 -4.60
C ILE A 73 -3.62 0.92 -5.99
N ASP A 74 -3.95 -0.37 -6.16
CA ASP A 74 -3.82 -1.05 -7.45
C ASP A 74 -4.67 -0.37 -8.54
N ARG A 75 -5.89 0.09 -8.22
CA ARG A 75 -6.70 0.88 -9.15
C ARG A 75 -6.10 2.24 -9.47
N SER A 76 -5.48 2.90 -8.50
CA SER A 76 -4.81 4.19 -8.70
C SER A 76 -3.60 4.05 -9.62
N GLU A 77 -2.82 2.99 -9.45
CA GLU A 77 -1.68 2.67 -10.32
C GLU A 77 -2.13 2.36 -11.75
N ALA A 78 -3.13 1.50 -11.92
CA ALA A 78 -3.70 1.21 -13.23
C ALA A 78 -4.26 2.47 -13.93
N SER A 79 -4.95 3.33 -13.17
CA SER A 79 -5.47 4.60 -13.70
C SER A 79 -4.34 5.53 -14.16
N SER A 80 -3.23 5.54 -13.43
CA SER A 80 -2.05 6.35 -13.77
C SER A 80 -1.35 5.82 -15.03
N GLU A 81 -1.26 4.50 -15.17
CA GLU A 81 -0.77 3.83 -16.38
C GLU A 81 -1.62 4.21 -17.61
N ASP A 82 -2.95 4.13 -17.49
CA ASP A 82 -3.89 4.49 -18.56
C ASP A 82 -3.76 5.96 -18.99
N ILE A 83 -3.62 6.87 -18.01
CA ILE A 83 -3.43 8.30 -18.27
C ILE A 83 -2.12 8.53 -19.03
N LEU A 84 -1.02 7.95 -18.58
CA LEU A 84 0.28 8.08 -19.23
C LEU A 84 0.27 7.48 -20.64
N PHE A 85 -0.35 6.31 -20.81
CA PHE A 85 -0.52 5.67 -22.10
C PHE A 85 -1.24 6.60 -23.09
N TYR A 86 -2.38 7.17 -22.69
CA TYR A 86 -3.13 8.10 -23.53
C TYR A 86 -2.32 9.36 -23.88
N GLN A 87 -1.61 9.93 -22.90
CA GLN A 87 -0.77 11.11 -23.12
C GLN A 87 0.36 10.84 -24.11
N TYR A 88 1.08 9.73 -23.96
CA TYR A 88 2.15 9.35 -24.87
C TYR A 88 1.61 9.01 -26.26
N LYS A 89 0.48 8.29 -26.37
CA LYS A 89 -0.13 7.98 -27.66
C LYS A 89 -0.52 9.24 -28.44
N LYS A 90 -1.05 10.25 -27.74
CA LYS A 90 -1.35 11.57 -28.34
C LYS A 90 -0.08 12.31 -28.77
N ARG A 91 1.02 12.17 -28.02
CA ARG A 91 2.29 12.84 -28.32
C ARG A 91 3.06 12.18 -29.47
N TYR A 92 3.00 10.86 -29.57
CA TYR A 92 3.75 10.05 -30.53
C TYR A 92 2.79 9.14 -31.32
N PRO A 93 1.98 9.71 -32.24
CA PRO A 93 0.92 8.95 -32.93
C PRO A 93 1.45 7.83 -33.83
N ASP A 94 2.67 7.96 -34.36
CA ASP A 94 3.30 6.96 -35.24
C ASP A 94 3.89 5.77 -34.47
N MET A 95 3.97 5.86 -33.14
CA MET A 95 4.55 4.84 -32.28
C MET A 95 3.53 3.74 -31.97
N SER A 96 3.96 2.47 -32.00
CA SER A 96 3.08 1.34 -31.70
C SER A 96 2.66 1.32 -30.23
N ASP A 97 1.53 0.68 -29.94
CA ASP A 97 1.03 0.56 -28.56
C ASP A 97 2.06 -0.13 -27.65
N SER A 98 2.82 -1.10 -28.17
CA SER A 98 3.89 -1.77 -27.44
C SER A 98 5.04 -0.84 -27.06
N GLN A 99 5.44 0.06 -27.96
CA GLN A 99 6.49 1.05 -27.69
C GLN A 99 6.01 2.10 -26.68
N ILE A 100 4.74 2.52 -26.78
CA ILE A 100 4.13 3.43 -25.81
C ILE A 100 4.06 2.77 -24.42
N GLN A 101 3.64 1.50 -24.34
CA GLN A 101 3.64 0.74 -23.07
C GLN A 101 5.03 0.64 -22.45
N SER A 102 6.08 0.44 -23.26
CA SER A 102 7.45 0.48 -22.76
C SER A 102 7.82 1.82 -22.13
N LEU A 103 7.44 2.95 -22.76
CA LEU A 103 7.68 4.28 -22.21
C LEU A 103 6.90 4.55 -20.92
N VAL A 104 5.65 4.10 -20.82
CA VAL A 104 4.85 4.23 -19.60
C VAL A 104 5.51 3.51 -18.44
N ARG A 105 5.96 2.26 -18.64
CA ARG A 105 6.65 1.47 -17.62
C ARG A 105 7.96 2.11 -17.17
N GLU A 106 8.74 2.64 -18.12
CA GLU A 106 9.97 3.36 -17.82
C GLU A 106 9.69 4.60 -16.97
N ALA A 107 8.67 5.39 -17.33
CA ALA A 107 8.27 6.59 -16.59
C ALA A 107 7.80 6.28 -15.16
N GLN A 108 7.09 5.16 -14.96
CA GLN A 108 6.66 4.73 -13.63
C GLN A 108 7.83 4.25 -12.75
N MET A 109 8.81 3.55 -13.31
CA MET A 109 9.98 3.06 -12.54
C MET A 109 10.87 4.17 -11.97
N TYR A 110 10.91 5.36 -12.59
CA TYR A 110 11.78 6.46 -12.15
C TYR A 110 11.06 7.53 -11.31
N ASN A 111 9.78 7.33 -10.97
CA ASN A 111 8.98 8.26 -10.17
C ASN A 111 8.88 7.88 -8.67
N GLU A 112 9.59 6.83 -8.23
CA GLU A 112 9.79 6.44 -6.82
C GLU A 112 11.12 6.96 -6.27
#